data_AF-A0A925UV32-F1
#
_entry.id   AF-A0A925UV32-F1
#
_cell.length_a   1.000
_cell.length_b   1.000
_cell.length_c   1.000
_cell.angle_alpha   90.00
_cell.angle_beta   90.00
_cell.angle_gamma   90.00
#
_symmetry.space_group_name_H-M   'P 1'
#
loop_
_entity.id
_entity.type
_entity.pdbx_description
1 polymer ?
#
loop_
_entity_poly.entity_id
_entity_poly.type
_entity_poly.pdbx_seq_one_letter_code
_entity_poly.pdbx_strand_id
1 'polypeptide(L)'
;MPGPAVLSDPSGKGQKEMKKAIELFEAAKRTKRPEDLKKAGDFKFNAYRSDDVKRALERMFLGKCAYCESRYTATQPMDVEHWRPKGAVLEEDDSMSMGYYWLAATWDNLFPACIDCNRARLQESAVDKTMVLLGKGNHFPIEPATTRADGPTKVDVPLLLNPCVDEPLEHITFDVSQAIVKHKTSKGQKSIRVYGLNRVGL
;
A
#
# COMPACT_ATOMS: atom_id res chain seq x y z
N MET A 1 -9.97 14.37 7.37
CA MET A 1 -11.07 13.90 8.24
C MET A 1 -10.49 12.88 9.21
N PRO A 2 -10.90 12.88 10.49
CA PRO A 2 -10.45 11.84 11.42
C PRO A 2 -10.95 10.47 10.95
N GLY A 3 -10.08 9.47 11.03
CA GLY A 3 -10.43 8.10 10.68
C GLY A 3 -11.47 7.50 11.63
N PRO A 4 -12.15 6.39 11.24
CA PRO A 4 -13.15 5.73 12.07
C PRO A 4 -12.65 5.34 13.46
N ALA A 5 -13.54 5.40 14.47
CA ALA A 5 -13.20 5.17 15.88
C ALA A 5 -12.53 3.82 16.15
N VAL A 6 -12.86 2.77 15.39
CA VAL A 6 -12.19 1.45 15.48
C VAL A 6 -10.68 1.52 15.29
N LEU A 7 -10.19 2.54 14.58
CA LEU A 7 -8.77 2.83 14.36
C LEU A 7 -8.25 3.93 15.30
N SER A 8 -9.03 4.99 15.54
CA SER A 8 -8.58 6.21 16.20
C SER A 8 -8.81 6.27 17.72
N ASP A 9 -9.76 5.49 18.25
CA ASP A 9 -10.01 5.40 19.70
C ASP A 9 -8.78 4.77 20.39
N PRO A 10 -8.18 5.40 21.42
CA PRO A 10 -7.07 4.82 22.18
C PRO A 10 -7.34 3.43 22.76
N SER A 11 -8.61 3.14 23.06
CA SER A 11 -9.09 1.84 23.55
C SER A 11 -9.64 0.94 22.43
N GLY A 12 -9.65 1.44 21.20
CA GLY A 12 -10.15 0.78 20.00
C GLY A 12 -9.33 -0.43 19.57
N LYS A 13 -9.95 -1.28 18.74
CA LYS A 13 -9.33 -2.52 18.25
C LYS A 13 -8.03 -2.25 17.49
N GLY A 14 -7.99 -1.20 16.67
CA GLY A 14 -6.80 -0.82 15.89
C GLY A 14 -5.60 -0.48 16.77
N GLN A 15 -5.80 0.35 17.80
CA GLN A 15 -4.72 0.73 18.72
C GLN A 15 -4.22 -0.46 19.54
N LYS A 16 -5.13 -1.33 20.02
CA LYS A 16 -4.76 -2.59 20.71
C LYS A 16 -3.96 -3.54 19.80
N GLU A 17 -4.41 -3.74 18.57
CA GLU A 17 -3.69 -4.57 17.58
C GLU A 17 -2.31 -3.99 17.27
N MET A 18 -2.22 -2.67 17.05
CA MET A 18 -0.97 -1.98 16.73
C MET A 18 0.04 -2.08 17.88
N LYS A 19 -0.40 -1.86 19.13
CA LYS A 19 0.48 -2.01 20.31
C LYS A 19 1.07 -3.42 20.39
N LYS A 20 0.22 -4.44 20.23
CA LYS A 20 0.66 -5.84 20.25
C LYS A 20 1.59 -6.18 19.08
N ALA A 21 1.33 -5.62 17.89
CA ALA A 21 2.22 -5.77 16.75
C ALA A 21 3.60 -5.17 17.03
N ILE A 22 3.65 -3.95 17.57
CA ILE A 22 4.92 -3.30 17.95
C ILE A 22 5.69 -4.19 18.92
N GLU A 23 5.06 -4.68 19.99
CA GLU A 23 5.71 -5.57 20.95
C GLU A 23 6.32 -6.83 20.29
N LEU A 24 5.57 -7.49 19.40
CA LEU A 24 6.02 -8.71 18.73
C LEU A 24 7.15 -8.45 17.72
N PHE A 25 7.00 -7.43 16.88
CA PHE A 25 7.97 -7.12 15.84
C PHE A 25 9.26 -6.55 16.43
N GLU A 26 9.20 -5.69 17.45
CA GLU A 26 10.40 -5.19 18.14
C GLU A 26 11.13 -6.32 18.88
N ALA A 27 10.39 -7.24 19.50
CA ALA A 27 11.00 -8.43 20.09
C ALA A 27 11.73 -9.27 19.02
N ALA A 28 11.10 -9.51 17.88
CA ALA A 28 11.69 -10.25 16.77
C ALA A 28 12.94 -9.56 16.19
N LYS A 29 12.93 -8.23 16.05
CA LYS A 29 14.09 -7.44 15.61
C LYS A 29 15.26 -7.56 16.57
N ARG A 30 14.99 -7.46 17.86
CA ARG A 30 16.00 -7.47 18.93
C ARG A 30 16.62 -8.85 19.12
N THR A 31 15.80 -9.90 19.18
CA THR A 31 16.29 -11.25 19.53
C THR A 31 16.72 -12.05 18.31
N LYS A 32 16.11 -11.81 17.14
CA LYS A 32 16.29 -12.59 15.90
C LYS A 32 16.06 -14.10 16.08
N ARG A 33 15.36 -14.51 17.14
CA ARG A 33 15.09 -15.92 17.40
C ARG A 33 13.97 -16.42 16.48
N PRO A 34 14.06 -17.64 15.94
CA PRO A 34 13.04 -18.19 15.03
C PRO A 34 11.62 -18.14 15.59
N GLU A 35 11.44 -18.37 16.89
CA GLU A 35 10.13 -18.32 17.54
C GLU A 35 9.53 -16.91 17.59
N ASP A 36 10.35 -15.88 17.77
CA ASP A 36 9.89 -14.49 17.83
C ASP A 36 9.59 -13.97 16.41
N LEU A 37 10.44 -14.32 15.44
CA LEU A 37 10.22 -14.06 14.01
C LEU A 37 8.91 -14.71 13.52
N LYS A 38 8.67 -15.97 13.90
CA LYS A 38 7.44 -16.69 13.57
C LYS A 38 6.20 -16.01 14.18
N LYS A 39 6.25 -15.65 15.47
CA LYS A 39 5.13 -14.95 16.13
C LYS A 39 4.81 -13.61 15.46
N ALA A 40 5.83 -12.85 15.05
CA ALA A 40 5.63 -11.59 14.32
C ALA A 40 5.02 -11.84 12.93
N GLY A 41 5.56 -12.81 12.18
CA GLY A 41 5.06 -13.18 10.84
C GLY A 41 3.63 -13.72 10.83
N ASP A 42 3.24 -14.45 11.89
CA ASP A 42 1.89 -15.02 12.03
C ASP A 42 0.85 -13.99 12.52
N PHE A 43 1.28 -12.80 12.96
CA PHE A 43 0.38 -11.79 13.51
C PHE A 43 -0.68 -11.33 12.49
N LYS A 44 -1.94 -11.32 12.92
CA LYS A 44 -3.08 -10.96 12.06
C LYS A 44 -3.64 -9.59 12.43
N PHE A 45 -3.50 -8.66 11.49
CA PHE A 45 -4.16 -7.36 11.53
C PHE A 45 -5.58 -7.48 10.98
N ASN A 46 -6.58 -7.00 11.72
CA ASN A 46 -7.99 -7.12 11.34
C ASN A 46 -8.79 -5.84 11.54
N ALA A 47 -8.34 -4.89 12.36
CA ALA A 47 -9.09 -3.66 12.65
C ALA A 47 -9.43 -2.85 11.38
N TYR A 48 -8.48 -2.75 10.45
CA TYR A 48 -8.65 -2.06 9.16
C TYR A 48 -9.71 -2.69 8.25
N ARG A 49 -10.11 -3.94 8.50
CA ARG A 49 -11.11 -4.66 7.69
C ARG A 49 -12.55 -4.41 8.13
N SER A 50 -12.75 -3.63 9.18
CA SER A 50 -14.08 -3.29 9.69
C SER A 50 -14.91 -2.54 8.63
N ASP A 51 -16.22 -2.70 8.69
CA ASP A 51 -17.10 -2.09 7.69
C ASP A 51 -17.16 -0.56 7.81
N ASP A 52 -16.90 0.00 9.00
CA ASP A 52 -16.76 1.44 9.18
C ASP A 52 -15.57 2.01 8.39
N VAL A 53 -14.45 1.29 8.35
CA VAL A 53 -13.27 1.64 7.55
C VAL A 53 -13.60 1.58 6.07
N LYS A 54 -14.20 0.48 5.61
CA LYS A 54 -14.60 0.34 4.21
C LYS A 54 -15.55 1.45 3.76
N ARG A 55 -16.63 1.71 4.53
CA ARG A 55 -17.61 2.75 4.23
C ARG A 55 -16.99 4.15 4.22
N ALA A 56 -16.06 4.42 5.13
CA ALA A 56 -15.38 5.71 5.17
C ALA A 56 -14.48 5.91 3.94
N LEU A 57 -13.71 4.90 3.55
CA LEU A 57 -12.86 4.95 2.34
C LEU A 57 -13.69 5.07 1.07
N GLU A 58 -14.79 4.31 0.97
CA GLU A 58 -15.70 4.37 -0.17
C GLU A 58 -16.30 5.76 -0.37
N ARG A 59 -16.73 6.41 0.72
CA ARG A 59 -17.21 7.81 0.66
C ARG A 59 -16.09 8.77 0.27
N MET A 60 -14.91 8.61 0.83
CA MET A 60 -13.78 9.53 0.59
C MET A 60 -13.29 9.47 -0.86
N PHE A 61 -13.29 8.29 -1.48
CA PHE A 61 -12.84 8.08 -2.85
C PHE A 61 -13.99 7.94 -3.87
N LEU A 62 -15.23 8.24 -3.46
CA LEU A 62 -16.41 8.19 -4.34
C LEU A 62 -16.57 6.85 -5.07
N GLY A 63 -16.29 5.74 -4.38
CA GLY A 63 -16.38 4.38 -4.94
C GLY A 63 -15.32 4.04 -6.00
N LYS A 64 -14.21 4.80 -6.06
CA LYS A 64 -13.10 4.58 -6.99
C LYS A 64 -11.86 4.02 -6.31
N CYS A 65 -11.07 3.26 -7.07
CA CYS A 65 -9.72 2.88 -6.67
C CYS A 65 -8.86 4.13 -6.47
N ALA A 66 -8.11 4.21 -5.37
CA ALA A 66 -7.22 5.33 -5.07
C ALA A 66 -6.02 5.46 -6.02
N TYR A 67 -5.69 4.40 -6.77
CA TYR A 67 -4.52 4.38 -7.65
C TYR A 67 -4.88 4.61 -9.12
N CYS A 68 -5.84 3.87 -9.65
CA CYS A 68 -6.21 3.93 -11.06
C CYS A 68 -7.53 4.66 -11.33
N GLU A 69 -8.20 5.16 -10.28
CA GLU A 69 -9.48 5.88 -10.35
C GLU A 69 -10.67 5.15 -10.99
N SER A 70 -10.50 3.89 -11.40
CA SER A 70 -11.60 3.06 -11.89
C SER A 70 -12.63 2.80 -10.78
N ARG A 71 -13.91 2.81 -11.14
CA ARG A 71 -15.01 2.45 -10.23
C ARG A 71 -15.01 0.95 -9.98
N TYR A 72 -15.01 0.53 -8.71
CA TYR A 72 -15.13 -0.89 -8.33
C TYR A 72 -16.56 -1.28 -7.92
N THR A 73 -17.42 -0.32 -7.61
CA THR A 73 -18.74 -0.53 -7.00
C THR A 73 -19.72 -1.36 -7.84
N ALA A 74 -19.45 -1.55 -9.13
CA ALA A 74 -20.29 -2.34 -10.02
C ALA A 74 -19.86 -3.81 -10.18
N THR A 75 -18.63 -4.19 -9.80
CA THR A 75 -18.06 -5.46 -10.31
C THR A 75 -17.16 -6.24 -9.34
N GLN A 76 -16.55 -5.63 -8.31
CA GLN A 76 -15.60 -6.33 -7.43
C GLN A 76 -15.60 -5.80 -5.98
N PRO A 77 -15.35 -6.66 -4.97
CA PRO A 77 -15.11 -6.19 -3.61
C PRO A 77 -13.81 -5.36 -3.56
N MET A 78 -13.90 -4.17 -2.96
CA MET A 78 -12.76 -3.28 -2.72
C MET A 78 -11.85 -3.83 -1.61
N ASP A 79 -10.54 -3.81 -1.86
CA ASP A 79 -9.54 -4.09 -0.84
C ASP A 79 -9.22 -2.81 -0.05
N VAL A 80 -9.20 -2.92 1.28
CA VAL A 80 -8.59 -1.89 2.13
C VAL A 80 -7.09 -2.13 2.14
N GLU A 81 -6.36 -1.28 1.43
CA GLU A 81 -4.94 -1.41 1.19
C GLU A 81 -4.11 -0.54 2.12
N HIS A 82 -2.95 -1.07 2.53
CA HIS A 82 -1.93 -0.32 3.26
C HIS A 82 -0.92 0.28 2.29
N TRP A 83 -0.87 1.61 2.15
CA TRP A 83 0.10 2.25 1.26
C TRP A 83 1.53 1.85 1.62
N ARG A 84 1.89 1.94 2.90
CA ARG A 84 3.07 1.30 3.51
C ARG A 84 2.69 -0.09 4.03
N PRO A 85 3.22 -1.19 3.45
CA PRO A 85 2.84 -2.55 3.81
C PRO A 85 3.04 -2.86 5.29
N LYS A 86 1.98 -3.26 5.99
CA LYS A 86 1.99 -3.48 7.44
C LYS A 86 2.87 -4.64 7.94
N GLY A 87 2.89 -5.76 7.20
CA GLY A 87 3.42 -7.02 7.71
C GLY A 87 4.81 -7.32 7.17
N ALA A 88 5.00 -7.13 5.88
CA ALA A 88 6.26 -7.37 5.21
C ALA A 88 6.36 -6.53 3.94
N VAL A 89 7.59 -6.24 3.52
CA VAL A 89 7.89 -5.59 2.24
C VAL A 89 8.66 -6.58 1.36
N LEU A 90 8.27 -6.66 0.09
CA LEU A 90 9.01 -7.40 -0.93
C LEU A 90 10.07 -6.45 -1.51
N GLU A 91 11.33 -6.79 -1.28
CA GLU A 91 12.49 -6.02 -1.75
C GLU A 91 12.85 -6.36 -3.20
N GLU A 92 13.75 -5.59 -3.83
CA GLU A 92 14.10 -5.78 -5.24
C GLU A 92 14.89 -7.08 -5.52
N ASP A 93 15.49 -7.67 -4.49
CA ASP A 93 16.20 -8.97 -4.54
C ASP A 93 15.28 -10.17 -4.22
N ASP A 94 13.96 -9.96 -4.28
CA ASP A 94 12.91 -10.92 -3.92
C ASP A 94 12.91 -11.38 -2.46
N SER A 95 13.72 -10.75 -1.59
CA SER A 95 13.69 -11.02 -0.16
C SER A 95 12.52 -10.31 0.52
N MET A 96 12.10 -10.85 1.67
CA MET A 96 11.05 -10.26 2.50
C MET A 96 11.66 -9.58 3.73
N SER A 97 11.42 -8.28 3.87
CA SER A 97 11.77 -7.52 5.07
C SER A 97 10.54 -7.23 5.93
N MET A 98 10.75 -6.78 7.18
CA MET A 98 9.64 -6.41 8.05
C MET A 98 8.90 -5.18 7.51
N GLY A 99 7.57 -5.23 7.58
CA GLY A 99 6.73 -4.13 7.18
C GLY A 99 6.68 -2.97 8.18
N TYR A 100 5.83 -2.01 7.86
CA TYR A 100 5.50 -0.83 8.65
C TYR A 100 4.40 -1.16 9.67
N TYR A 101 4.66 -2.10 10.57
CA TYR A 101 3.64 -2.62 11.51
C TYR A 101 3.10 -1.54 12.46
N TRP A 102 3.88 -0.50 12.76
CA TRP A 102 3.44 0.66 13.54
C TRP A 102 2.48 1.59 12.78
N LEU A 103 2.26 1.36 11.48
CA LEU A 103 1.29 2.09 10.65
C LEU A 103 0.08 1.23 10.26
N ALA A 104 -0.07 0.04 10.85
CA ALA A 104 -1.09 -0.93 10.44
C ALA A 104 -2.52 -0.47 10.74
N ALA A 105 -2.71 0.40 11.73
CA ALA A 105 -4.00 0.98 12.10
C ALA A 105 -4.09 2.50 11.80
N THR A 106 -3.10 3.06 11.11
CA THR A 106 -3.06 4.50 10.80
C THR A 106 -3.97 4.80 9.61
N TRP A 107 -4.96 5.67 9.81
CA TRP A 107 -5.95 6.03 8.78
C TRP A 107 -5.30 6.57 7.50
N ASP A 108 -4.29 7.42 7.64
CA ASP A 108 -3.58 8.04 6.50
C ASP A 108 -2.67 7.05 5.74
N ASN A 109 -2.59 5.81 6.21
CA ASN A 109 -1.91 4.71 5.54
C ASN A 109 -2.89 3.75 4.85
N LEU A 110 -4.20 4.02 4.87
CA LEU A 110 -5.24 3.15 4.32
C LEU A 110 -5.92 3.76 3.09
N PHE A 111 -6.05 2.95 2.03
CA PHE A 111 -6.65 3.37 0.76
C PHE A 111 -7.59 2.29 0.21
N PRO A 112 -8.68 2.66 -0.46
CA PRO A 112 -9.45 1.69 -1.25
C PRO A 112 -8.69 1.39 -2.54
N ALA A 113 -8.41 0.12 -2.80
CA ALA A 113 -7.75 -0.31 -4.02
C ALA A 113 -8.55 -1.43 -4.72
N CYS A 114 -8.57 -1.40 -6.06
CA CYS A 114 -9.06 -2.53 -6.84
C CYS A 114 -8.07 -3.70 -6.77
N ILE A 115 -8.55 -4.90 -7.08
CA ILE A 115 -7.74 -6.12 -7.07
C ILE A 115 -6.53 -6.01 -8.01
N ASP A 116 -6.69 -5.36 -9.16
CA ASP A 116 -5.62 -5.24 -10.18
C ASP A 116 -4.48 -4.33 -9.76
N CYS A 117 -4.77 -3.26 -9.01
CA CYS A 117 -3.75 -2.37 -8.49
C CYS A 117 -3.15 -2.88 -7.17
N ASN A 118 -3.93 -3.67 -6.40
CA ASN A 118 -3.50 -4.10 -5.07
C ASN A 118 -2.77 -5.44 -5.05
N ARG A 119 -3.20 -6.41 -5.87
CA ARG A 119 -2.67 -7.79 -5.81
C ARG A 119 -1.77 -8.03 -7.01
N ALA A 120 -0.64 -8.70 -6.79
CA ALA A 120 0.24 -9.12 -7.87
C ALA A 120 -0.50 -10.08 -8.81
N ARG A 121 -0.65 -9.69 -10.08
CA ARG A 121 -1.33 -10.47 -11.11
C ARG A 121 -0.62 -10.30 -12.45
N LEU A 122 -0.63 -11.35 -13.27
CA LEU A 122 -0.22 -11.23 -14.66
C LEU A 122 -1.24 -10.38 -15.41
N GLN A 123 -0.77 -9.30 -16.01
CA GLN A 123 -1.56 -8.31 -16.70
C GLN A 123 -0.86 -7.95 -18.02
N GLU A 124 -1.64 -7.72 -19.07
CA GLU A 124 -1.09 -7.32 -20.36
C GLU A 124 -0.73 -5.83 -20.34
N SER A 125 0.49 -5.49 -20.73
CA SER A 125 0.99 -4.13 -20.87
C SER A 125 0.28 -3.40 -22.01
N ALA A 126 -0.26 -2.21 -21.73
CA ALA A 126 -0.85 -1.37 -22.77
C ALA A 126 0.20 -0.83 -23.77
N VAL A 127 1.48 -0.82 -23.38
CA VAL A 127 2.59 -0.23 -24.15
C VAL A 127 3.11 -1.20 -25.22
N ASP A 128 3.39 -2.44 -24.85
CA ASP A 128 4.11 -3.41 -25.69
C ASP A 128 3.40 -4.77 -25.81
N LYS A 129 2.20 -4.91 -25.21
CA LYS A 129 1.37 -6.12 -25.23
C LYS A 129 2.03 -7.35 -24.58
N THR A 130 3.09 -7.15 -23.80
CA THR A 130 3.71 -8.23 -23.02
C THR A 130 2.92 -8.53 -21.75
N MET A 131 2.96 -9.78 -21.29
CA MET A 131 2.40 -10.17 -19.99
C MET A 131 3.40 -9.87 -18.89
N VAL A 132 3.02 -9.01 -17.93
CA VAL A 132 3.89 -8.56 -16.84
C VAL A 132 3.18 -8.78 -15.50
N LEU A 133 3.92 -9.19 -14.48
CA LEU A 133 3.40 -9.23 -13.10
C LEU A 133 3.31 -7.80 -12.56
N LEU A 134 2.10 -7.30 -12.38
CA LEU A 134 1.79 -5.94 -11.92
C LEU A 134 0.85 -5.97 -10.70
N GLY A 135 0.79 -4.87 -9.96
CA GLY A 135 0.01 -4.72 -8.75
C GLY A 135 0.91 -4.59 -7.52
N LYS A 136 0.51 -3.70 -6.61
CA LYS A 136 1.35 -3.21 -5.51
C LYS A 136 1.78 -4.33 -4.57
N GLY A 137 0.84 -5.11 -4.05
CA GLY A 137 1.08 -6.11 -3.03
C GLY A 137 1.96 -5.56 -1.90
N ASN A 138 3.05 -6.28 -1.62
CA ASN A 138 4.03 -5.87 -0.62
C ASN A 138 5.16 -4.99 -1.19
N HIS A 139 5.11 -4.57 -2.45
CA HIS A 139 6.11 -3.66 -3.00
C HIS A 139 5.96 -2.26 -2.39
N PHE A 140 7.08 -1.75 -1.88
CA PHE A 140 7.18 -0.37 -1.39
C PHE A 140 8.60 0.16 -1.63
N PRO A 141 8.94 0.48 -2.89
CA PRO A 141 10.26 1.01 -3.22
C PRO A 141 10.49 2.36 -2.53
N ILE A 142 11.72 2.56 -2.08
CA ILE A 142 12.21 3.81 -1.50
C ILE A 142 13.44 4.29 -2.29
N GLU A 143 13.82 5.55 -2.14
CA GLU A 143 15.04 6.07 -2.76
C GLU A 143 16.27 5.25 -2.35
N PRO A 144 17.12 4.77 -3.29
CA PRO A 144 18.25 3.91 -3.00
C PRO A 144 19.26 4.48 -1.99
N ALA A 145 19.36 5.81 -1.92
CA ALA A 145 20.24 6.51 -0.98
C ALA A 145 19.66 6.63 0.45
N THR A 146 18.53 5.97 0.73
CA THR A 146 17.82 6.08 2.01
C THR A 146 17.69 4.72 2.71
N THR A 147 17.64 4.75 4.04
CA THR A 147 17.34 3.55 4.84
C THR A 147 15.83 3.46 5.05
N ARG A 148 15.26 2.27 4.84
CA ARG A 148 13.86 2.00 5.15
C ARG A 148 13.57 2.35 6.61
N ALA A 149 12.47 3.05 6.86
CA ALA A 149 12.05 3.31 8.23
C ALA A 149 11.77 1.97 8.92
N ASP A 150 12.22 1.84 10.17
CA ASP A 150 12.03 0.66 11.01
C ASP A 150 11.25 0.98 12.30
N GLY A 151 10.64 2.16 12.35
CA GLY A 151 9.85 2.66 13.46
C GLY A 151 9.35 4.08 13.17
N PRO A 152 8.64 4.72 14.12
CA PRO A 152 8.05 6.04 13.92
C PRO A 152 9.06 7.19 13.88
N THR A 153 10.30 6.97 14.30
CA THR A 153 11.33 8.04 14.40
C THR A 153 12.16 8.21 13.15
N LYS A 154 12.23 7.18 12.28
CA LYS A 154 12.96 7.24 11.02
C LYS A 154 12.00 7.60 9.88
N VAL A 155 12.50 8.39 8.94
CA VAL A 155 11.77 8.78 7.74
C VAL A 155 12.52 8.24 6.54
N ASP A 156 11.86 7.38 5.76
CA ASP A 156 12.34 6.98 4.44
C ASP A 156 11.69 7.84 3.35
N VAL A 157 12.24 7.79 2.14
CA VAL A 157 11.72 8.54 1.00
C VAL A 157 11.04 7.58 0.03
N PRO A 158 9.70 7.50 0.00
CA PRO A 158 8.98 6.54 -0.83
C PRO A 158 8.97 6.94 -2.31
N LEU A 159 9.15 5.95 -3.17
CA LEU A 159 9.07 6.08 -4.64
C LEU A 159 7.67 5.78 -5.20
N LEU A 160 6.67 5.64 -4.34
CA LEU A 160 5.28 5.49 -4.74
C LEU A 160 4.48 6.75 -4.44
N LEU A 161 3.57 7.14 -5.33
CA LEU A 161 2.63 8.23 -5.11
C LEU A 161 1.66 7.89 -3.98
N ASN A 162 1.51 8.79 -3.03
CA ASN A 162 0.46 8.76 -2.03
C ASN A 162 -0.75 9.55 -2.56
N PRO A 163 -1.90 8.89 -2.79
CA PRO A 163 -3.08 9.53 -3.39
C PRO A 163 -3.66 10.73 -2.62
N CYS A 164 -3.30 10.91 -1.35
CA CYS A 164 -3.80 12.00 -0.50
C CYS A 164 -2.73 13.03 -0.11
N VAL A 165 -1.49 12.87 -0.58
CA VAL A 165 -0.37 13.77 -0.21
C VAL A 165 0.34 14.33 -1.43
N ASP A 166 0.59 13.49 -2.44
CA ASP A 166 1.31 13.93 -3.64
C ASP A 166 0.35 14.54 -4.66
N GLU A 167 0.78 15.60 -5.36
CA GLU A 167 0.12 16.10 -6.56
C GLU A 167 0.53 15.22 -7.76
N PRO A 168 -0.34 14.36 -8.31
CA PRO A 168 0.07 13.39 -9.33
C PRO A 168 0.62 14.06 -10.59
N LEU A 169 0.10 15.23 -10.98
CA LEU A 169 0.55 15.91 -12.20
C LEU A 169 1.96 16.49 -12.11
N GLU A 170 2.57 16.57 -10.93
CA GLU A 170 3.99 16.87 -10.77
C GLU A 170 4.88 15.68 -11.18
N HIS A 171 4.35 14.47 -11.13
CA HIS A 171 5.10 13.23 -11.30
C HIS A 171 4.74 12.43 -12.54
N ILE A 172 3.52 12.60 -13.07
CA ILE A 172 3.03 11.90 -14.26
C ILE A 172 2.38 12.87 -15.25
N THR A 173 2.20 12.39 -16.48
CA THR A 173 1.44 13.03 -17.55
C THR A 173 0.72 11.96 -18.36
N PHE A 174 -0.20 12.37 -19.23
CA PHE A 174 -0.94 11.45 -20.08
C PHE A 174 -0.55 11.64 -21.54
N ASP A 175 -0.34 10.53 -22.24
CA ASP A 175 -0.34 10.50 -23.70
C ASP A 175 -1.72 10.05 -24.17
N VAL A 176 -2.55 11.03 -24.50
CA VAL A 176 -3.94 10.80 -24.92
C VAL A 176 -4.04 10.08 -26.26
N SER A 177 -3.01 10.14 -27.11
CA SER A 177 -3.02 9.45 -28.41
C SER A 177 -2.87 7.94 -28.27
N GLN A 178 -2.16 7.52 -27.21
CA GLN A 178 -1.89 6.11 -26.91
C GLN A 178 -2.71 5.60 -25.71
N ALA A 179 -3.45 6.46 -25.04
CA ALA A 179 -4.17 6.17 -23.80
C ALA A 179 -3.26 5.56 -22.71
N ILE A 180 -2.05 6.11 -22.55
CA ILE A 180 -1.08 5.66 -21.53
C ILE A 180 -0.63 6.79 -20.62
N VAL A 181 -0.18 6.42 -19.42
CA VAL A 181 0.48 7.31 -18.47
C VAL A 181 1.99 7.33 -18.73
N LYS A 182 2.59 8.52 -18.76
CA LYS A 182 4.04 8.75 -18.83
C LYS A 182 4.53 9.36 -17.53
N HIS A 183 5.78 9.13 -17.17
CA HIS A 183 6.39 9.69 -15.97
C HIS A 183 7.16 10.98 -16.27
N LYS A 184 7.20 11.87 -15.27
CA LYS A 184 8.08 13.05 -15.20
C LYS A 184 9.23 12.84 -14.20
N THR A 185 9.03 11.97 -13.20
CA THR A 185 9.98 11.70 -12.11
C THR A 185 10.16 10.20 -11.88
N SER A 186 11.18 9.82 -11.11
CA SER A 186 11.40 8.43 -10.65
C SER A 186 10.22 7.89 -9.83
N LYS A 187 9.62 8.75 -8.99
CA LYS A 187 8.42 8.42 -8.22
C LYS A 187 7.23 8.11 -9.12
N GLY A 188 7.01 8.92 -10.17
CA GLY A 188 5.99 8.64 -11.19
C GLY A 188 6.24 7.33 -11.93
N GLN A 189 7.49 7.07 -12.33
CA GLN A 189 7.86 5.84 -13.03
C GLN A 189 7.59 4.59 -12.20
N LYS A 190 8.04 4.56 -10.94
CA LYS A 190 7.82 3.43 -10.03
C LYS A 190 6.32 3.26 -9.73
N SER A 191 5.57 4.34 -9.59
CA SER A 191 4.11 4.29 -9.37
C SER A 191 3.35 3.71 -10.55
N ILE A 192 3.64 4.15 -11.79
CA ILE A 192 3.02 3.60 -13.01
C ILE A 192 3.21 2.09 -13.08
N ARG A 193 4.43 1.62 -12.82
CA ARG A 193 4.76 0.18 -12.85
C ARG A 193 4.10 -0.58 -11.70
N VAL A 194 4.31 -0.16 -10.46
CA VAL A 194 3.86 -0.90 -9.27
C VAL A 194 2.32 -0.92 -9.17
N TYR A 195 1.65 0.18 -9.52
CA TYR A 195 0.17 0.23 -9.52
C TYR A 195 -0.46 -0.35 -10.79
N GLY A 196 0.34 -0.69 -11.80
CA GLY A 196 -0.14 -1.22 -13.07
C GLY A 196 -1.02 -0.24 -13.84
N LEU A 197 -0.61 1.04 -13.91
CA LEU A 197 -1.38 2.11 -14.55
C LEU A 197 -1.37 2.05 -16.08
N ASN A 198 -0.45 1.28 -16.69
CA ASN A 198 -0.40 1.05 -18.14
C ASN A 198 -0.73 -0.40 -18.47
N ARG A 199 -1.85 -0.90 -17.95
CA ARG A 199 -2.40 -2.22 -18.27
C ARG A 199 -3.52 -2.11 -19.31
N VAL A 200 -3.75 -3.17 -20.09
CA VAL A 200 -4.91 -3.26 -20.97
C VAL A 200 -6.20 -3.28 -20.15
N GLY A 201 -7.23 -2.55 -20.61
CA GLY A 201 -8.55 -2.51 -19.98
C GLY A 201 -8.70 -1.52 -18.82
N LEU A 202 -7.73 -0.61 -18.64
CA LEU A 202 -7.88 0.58 -17.81
C LEU A 202 -8.48 1.73 -18.64
#